data_AF-A0A2T7N7J0-F1
#
_entry.id   AF-A0A2T7N7J0-F1
#
_cell.length_a   1.000
_cell.length_b   1.000
_cell.length_c   1.000
_cell.angle_alpha   90.00
_cell.angle_beta   90.00
_cell.angle_gamma   90.00
#
_symmetry.space_group_name_H-M   'P 1'
#
loop_
_entity.id
_entity.type
_entity.pdbx_description
1 polymer ?
#
loop_
_entity_poly.entity_id
_entity_poly.type
_entity_poly.pdbx_seq_one_letter_code
_entity_poly.pdbx_strand_id
1 'polypeptide(L)'
;MKRVSLMVLLAITVVMVLTGCLSVAKTRSLVGAWNLSVKRSESKTFEAIMQITTHDKGKLSGYLGNNIYTANYGTISGTTSKDNISFVYSSYEGGETIQFAGKFDSDGMTGTATVYIDGSYKSGPHDWSAQRKE
;
A
#
# COMPACT_ATOMS: atom_id res chain seq x y z
N MET A 1 -9.35 -45.54 -35.16
CA MET A 1 -9.69 -44.36 -34.36
C MET A 1 -8.95 -44.37 -33.01
N LYS A 2 -7.63 -44.09 -32.99
CA LYS A 2 -6.82 -44.02 -31.76
C LYS A 2 -5.76 -42.89 -31.75
N ARG A 3 -5.63 -42.11 -32.83
CA ARG A 3 -4.62 -41.06 -32.95
C ARG A 3 -5.13 -39.66 -32.56
N VAL A 4 -6.44 -39.45 -32.52
CA VAL A 4 -7.04 -38.13 -32.25
C VAL A 4 -7.01 -37.80 -30.74
N SER A 5 -7.19 -38.80 -29.87
CA SER A 5 -7.19 -38.58 -28.41
C SER A 5 -5.83 -38.20 -27.83
N LEU A 6 -4.72 -38.55 -28.49
CA LEU A 6 -3.37 -38.22 -28.00
C LEU A 6 -3.00 -36.75 -28.28
N MET A 7 -3.46 -36.17 -29.39
CA MET A 7 -3.19 -34.77 -29.73
C MET A 7 -3.98 -33.78 -28.88
N VAL A 8 -5.22 -34.14 -28.48
CA VAL A 8 -6.02 -33.27 -27.60
C VAL A 8 -5.44 -33.22 -26.18
N LEU A 9 -4.85 -34.32 -25.68
CA LEU A 9 -4.23 -34.33 -24.35
C LEU A 9 -2.95 -33.49 -24.27
N LEU A 10 -2.16 -33.44 -25.35
CA LEU A 10 -0.97 -32.58 -25.43
C LEU A 10 -1.33 -31.09 -25.52
N ALA A 11 -2.44 -30.74 -26.18
CA ALA A 11 -2.88 -29.35 -26.25
C ALA A 11 -3.29 -28.80 -24.87
N ILE A 12 -3.93 -29.62 -24.02
CA ILE A 12 -4.37 -29.20 -22.68
C ILE A 12 -3.20 -29.04 -21.71
N THR A 13 -2.15 -29.87 -21.85
CA THR A 13 -0.94 -29.74 -21.02
C THR A 13 -0.11 -28.51 -21.41
N VAL A 14 -0.03 -28.17 -22.69
CA VAL A 14 0.69 -26.95 -23.14
C VAL A 14 -0.03 -25.67 -22.68
N VAL A 15 -1.36 -25.63 -22.63
CA VAL A 15 -2.11 -24.48 -22.10
C VAL A 15 -1.93 -24.30 -20.59
N MET A 16 -1.78 -25.39 -19.82
CA MET A 16 -1.47 -25.29 -18.38
C MET A 16 0.00 -24.94 -18.09
N VAL A 17 0.92 -25.16 -19.04
CA VAL A 17 2.32 -24.74 -18.90
C VAL A 17 2.54 -23.31 -19.41
N LEU A 18 1.70 -22.80 -20.33
CA LEU A 18 1.75 -21.40 -20.81
C LEU A 18 1.03 -20.37 -19.93
N THR A 19 0.26 -20.78 -18.93
CA THR A 19 -0.03 -19.91 -17.76
C THR A 19 1.11 -19.91 -16.74
N GLY A 20 2.19 -20.63 -17.06
CA GLY A 20 3.47 -20.62 -16.36
C GLY A 20 3.94 -19.20 -16.14
N CYS A 21 4.07 -18.89 -14.86
CA CYS A 21 4.52 -17.62 -14.32
C CYS A 21 3.50 -16.49 -14.57
N LEU A 22 2.43 -16.47 -13.76
CA LEU A 22 2.13 -15.21 -13.06
C LEU A 22 3.48 -14.74 -12.53
N SER A 23 4.09 -13.79 -13.23
CA SER A 23 5.23 -13.04 -12.73
C SER A 23 4.78 -12.54 -11.38
N VAL A 24 5.14 -13.26 -10.33
CA VAL A 24 5.04 -12.78 -8.97
C VAL A 24 6.09 -11.70 -8.97
N ALA A 25 5.71 -10.52 -9.46
CA ALA A 25 6.48 -9.30 -9.32
C ALA A 25 6.88 -9.32 -7.85
N LYS A 26 8.18 -9.51 -7.63
CA LYS A 26 8.78 -9.81 -6.34
C LYS A 26 8.55 -8.55 -5.51
N THR A 27 7.36 -8.44 -4.95
CA THR A 27 6.87 -7.23 -4.32
C THR A 27 7.65 -7.19 -3.03
N ARG A 28 8.68 -6.33 -3.04
CA ARG A 28 9.53 -6.12 -1.89
C ARG A 28 8.61 -5.87 -0.70
N SER A 29 8.86 -6.56 0.41
CA SER A 29 8.03 -6.39 1.58
C SER A 29 7.93 -4.90 1.94
N LEU A 30 6.70 -4.41 2.09
CA LEU A 30 6.46 -3.04 2.51
C LEU A 30 6.79 -2.84 3.99
N VAL A 31 7.04 -3.92 4.75
CA VAL A 31 7.49 -3.84 6.15
C VAL A 31 8.78 -3.03 6.22
N GLY A 32 8.77 -1.99 7.05
CA GLY A 32 9.87 -1.04 7.19
C GLY A 32 9.39 0.36 7.54
N ALA A 33 10.36 1.23 7.78
CA ALA A 33 10.14 2.65 7.99
C ALA A 33 10.11 3.40 6.66
N TRP A 34 9.22 4.37 6.57
CA TRP A 34 9.02 5.21 5.40
C TRP A 34 8.87 6.67 5.84
N ASN A 35 9.51 7.59 5.13
CA ASN A 35 9.31 9.03 5.28
C ASN A 35 8.06 9.43 4.50
N LEU A 36 6.94 9.62 5.19
CA LEU A 36 5.66 10.03 4.62
C LEU A 36 5.58 11.56 4.55
N SER A 37 5.12 12.07 3.41
CA SER A 37 4.83 13.49 3.20
C SER A 37 3.45 13.64 2.54
N VAL A 38 2.62 14.53 3.08
CA VAL A 38 1.28 14.85 2.58
C VAL A 38 1.17 16.35 2.36
N LYS A 39 1.04 16.77 1.11
CA LYS A 39 0.97 18.18 0.72
C LYS A 39 -0.47 18.70 0.85
N ARG A 40 -0.78 19.31 2.00
CA ARG A 40 -2.13 19.83 2.32
C ARG A 40 -2.44 21.18 1.65
N SER A 41 -1.41 21.95 1.30
CA SER A 41 -1.48 23.19 0.49
C SER A 41 -0.09 23.54 -0.05
N GLU A 42 0.06 24.66 -0.77
CA GLU A 42 1.37 25.15 -1.21
C GLU A 42 2.34 25.46 -0.06
N SER A 43 1.81 25.82 1.11
CA SER A 43 2.59 26.24 2.28
C SER A 43 2.52 25.26 3.47
N LYS A 44 1.75 24.17 3.36
CA LYS A 44 1.54 23.22 4.45
C LYS A 44 1.76 21.78 3.98
N THR A 45 2.82 21.18 4.52
CA THR A 45 3.14 19.76 4.36
C THR A 45 3.06 19.09 5.72
N PHE A 46 2.33 17.98 5.81
CA PHE A 46 2.38 17.09 6.96
C PHE A 46 3.43 16.01 6.69
N GLU A 47 4.38 15.86 7.59
CA GLU A 47 5.46 14.86 7.49
C GLU A 47 5.43 13.94 8.70
N ALA A 48 5.66 12.65 8.47
CA ALA A 48 5.71 11.65 9.54
C ALA A 48 6.59 10.46 9.14
N ILE A 49 7.04 9.71 10.14
CA ILE A 49 7.56 8.36 9.93
C ILE A 49 6.37 7.40 9.91
N MET A 50 6.18 6.74 8.77
CA MET A 50 5.26 5.63 8.61
C MET A 50 6.02 4.32 8.82
N GLN A 51 5.74 3.63 9.91
CA GLN A 51 6.27 2.28 10.15
C GLN A 51 5.22 1.25 9.75
N ILE A 52 5.47 0.50 8.68
CA ILE A 52 4.69 -0.68 8.34
C ILE A 52 5.28 -1.86 9.12
N THR A 53 4.47 -2.45 10.01
CA THR A 53 4.89 -3.57 10.87
C THR A 53 4.47 -4.91 10.29
N THR A 54 3.35 -4.96 9.59
CA THR A 54 2.90 -6.18 8.90
C THR A 54 2.52 -5.87 7.45
N HIS A 55 2.89 -6.77 6.55
CA HIS A 55 2.44 -6.80 5.17
C HIS A 55 2.38 -8.26 4.71
N ASP A 56 1.22 -8.89 4.84
CA ASP A 56 1.00 -10.29 4.46
C ASP A 56 -0.32 -10.43 3.70
N LYS A 57 -0.30 -11.22 2.62
CA LYS A 57 -1.48 -11.53 1.79
C LYS A 57 -2.31 -10.31 1.39
N GLY A 58 -1.64 -9.22 1.02
CA GLY A 58 -2.31 -7.99 0.59
C GLY A 58 -2.94 -7.18 1.71
N LYS A 59 -2.65 -7.48 2.98
CA LYS A 59 -3.07 -6.67 4.15
C LYS A 59 -1.84 -6.04 4.78
N LEU A 60 -1.97 -4.79 5.20
CA LEU A 60 -0.92 -4.08 5.92
C LEU A 60 -1.42 -3.46 7.21
N SER A 61 -0.53 -3.35 8.19
CA SER A 61 -0.76 -2.56 9.40
C SER A 61 0.54 -1.92 9.89
N GLY A 62 0.39 -0.88 10.71
CA GLY A 62 1.52 -0.09 11.18
C GLY A 62 1.08 1.11 12.00
N TYR A 63 1.95 2.11 12.05
CA TYR A 63 1.69 3.37 12.76
C TYR A 63 2.36 4.56 12.07
N LEU A 64 1.87 5.77 12.38
CA LEU A 64 2.55 7.02 12.07
C LEU A 64 3.16 7.60 13.36
N GLY A 65 4.35 8.19 13.29
CA GLY A 65 5.01 8.83 14.44
C GLY A 65 6.09 9.81 14.03
N ASN A 66 6.70 10.47 15.00
CA ASN A 66 7.77 11.45 14.79
C ASN A 66 9.14 10.79 14.56
N ASN A 67 9.43 9.72 15.29
CA ASN A 67 10.67 8.95 15.22
C ASN A 67 10.36 7.46 15.24
N ILE A 68 11.27 6.65 14.69
CA ILE A 68 11.20 5.19 14.80
C ILE A 68 11.30 4.83 16.31
N TYR A 69 10.41 3.97 16.81
CA TYR A 69 10.41 3.48 18.20
C TYR A 69 10.02 4.50 19.30
N THR A 70 9.28 5.57 18.99
CA THR A 70 8.78 6.55 19.98
C THR A 70 7.27 6.78 19.84
N ALA A 71 6.69 7.72 20.61
CA ALA A 71 5.24 7.97 20.64
C ALA A 71 4.63 8.10 19.22
N ASN A 72 3.69 7.21 18.96
CA ASN A 72 2.97 7.13 17.69
C ASN A 72 1.74 8.03 17.76
N TYR A 73 1.42 8.71 16.67
CA TYR A 73 0.24 9.55 16.52
C TYR A 73 -1.04 8.73 16.38
N GLY A 74 -0.91 7.51 15.86
CA GLY A 74 -2.03 6.65 15.54
C GLY A 74 -1.61 5.43 14.75
N THR A 75 -2.59 4.60 14.41
CA THR A 75 -2.39 3.38 13.62
C THR A 75 -2.68 3.59 12.14
N ILE A 76 -2.02 2.81 11.30
CA ILE A 76 -2.45 2.58 9.93
C ILE A 76 -2.94 1.15 9.74
N SER A 77 -3.99 0.99 8.92
CA SER A 77 -4.46 -0.32 8.46
C SER A 77 -4.92 -0.22 7.01
N GLY A 78 -4.64 -1.23 6.21
CA GLY A 78 -4.93 -1.15 4.78
C GLY A 78 -4.70 -2.44 4.01
N THR A 79 -4.74 -2.30 2.69
CA THR A 79 -4.58 -3.37 1.73
C THR A 79 -3.70 -2.98 0.55
N THR A 80 -3.12 -4.00 -0.08
CA THR A 80 -2.42 -3.90 -1.35
C THR A 80 -3.01 -4.90 -2.36
N SER A 81 -3.00 -4.52 -3.64
CA SER A 81 -3.38 -5.39 -4.75
C SER A 81 -2.60 -5.01 -6.00
N LYS A 82 -1.74 -5.92 -6.48
CA LYS A 82 -0.71 -5.62 -7.48
C LYS A 82 0.13 -4.43 -6.98
N ASP A 83 0.23 -3.38 -7.77
CA ASP A 83 0.99 -2.16 -7.46
C ASP A 83 0.14 -1.09 -6.77
N ASN A 84 -1.10 -1.40 -6.37
CA ASN A 84 -2.00 -0.46 -5.71
C ASN A 84 -1.96 -0.65 -4.19
N ILE A 85 -2.04 0.46 -3.47
CA ILE A 85 -2.09 0.51 -2.01
C ILE A 85 -3.25 1.41 -1.57
N SER A 86 -3.97 0.98 -0.54
CA SER A 86 -4.92 1.83 0.16
C SER A 86 -4.84 1.56 1.65
N PHE A 87 -4.81 2.60 2.46
CA PHE A 87 -4.78 2.47 3.91
C PHE A 87 -5.42 3.67 4.59
N VAL A 88 -5.83 3.47 5.83
CA VAL A 88 -6.41 4.48 6.68
C VAL A 88 -5.51 4.70 7.87
N TYR A 89 -5.18 5.95 8.13
CA TYR A 89 -4.62 6.42 9.39
C TYR A 89 -5.74 6.85 10.34
N SER A 90 -5.64 6.44 11.61
CA SER A 90 -6.54 6.87 12.68
C SER A 90 -5.74 7.34 13.89
N SER A 91 -5.96 8.59 14.29
CA SER A 91 -5.33 9.23 15.45
C SER A 91 -5.70 8.54 16.76
N TYR A 92 -4.74 8.36 17.66
CA TYR A 92 -5.00 7.89 19.03
C TYR A 92 -5.66 8.96 19.90
N GLU A 93 -5.40 10.23 19.65
CA GLU A 93 -6.07 11.35 20.32
C GLU A 93 -7.51 11.54 19.81
N GLY A 94 -7.90 10.81 18.76
CA GLY A 94 -9.14 11.02 18.05
C GLY A 94 -9.07 12.22 17.12
N GLY A 95 -10.23 12.62 16.59
CA GLY A 95 -10.42 13.86 15.83
C GLY A 95 -9.88 13.87 14.40
N GLU A 96 -8.82 13.11 14.05
CA GLU A 96 -8.31 13.05 12.67
C GLU A 96 -8.25 11.61 12.13
N THR A 97 -8.77 11.43 10.91
CA THR A 97 -8.60 10.21 10.10
C THR A 97 -8.14 10.61 8.72
N ILE A 98 -7.17 9.89 8.14
CA ILE A 98 -6.70 10.16 6.78
C ILE A 98 -6.82 8.89 5.95
N GLN A 99 -7.51 8.98 4.83
CA GLN A 99 -7.63 7.89 3.86
C GLN A 99 -6.61 8.09 2.75
N PHE A 100 -5.74 7.10 2.55
CA PHE A 100 -4.73 7.09 1.51
C PHE A 100 -5.12 6.09 0.42
N ALA A 101 -4.94 6.51 -0.83
CA ALA A 101 -5.01 5.66 -2.01
C ALA A 101 -3.84 5.99 -2.92
N GLY A 102 -3.21 4.99 -3.52
CA GLY A 102 -2.04 5.22 -4.33
C GLY A 102 -1.46 3.99 -4.98
N LYS A 103 -0.24 4.15 -5.47
CA LYS A 103 0.59 3.10 -6.03
C LYS A 103 1.91 2.99 -5.27
N PHE A 104 2.54 1.84 -5.38
CA PHE A 104 3.86 1.60 -4.81
C PHE A 104 4.72 0.78 -5.76
N ASP A 105 6.04 0.97 -5.68
CA ASP A 105 7.04 0.22 -6.40
C ASP A 105 8.25 -0.10 -5.49
N SER A 106 9.41 -0.42 -6.06
CA SER A 106 10.62 -0.73 -5.30
C SER A 106 11.22 0.46 -4.55
N ASP A 107 10.90 1.68 -4.99
CA ASP A 107 11.60 2.90 -4.66
C ASP A 107 10.74 3.81 -3.77
N GLY A 108 9.40 3.74 -3.91
CA GLY A 108 8.52 4.55 -3.10
C GLY A 108 7.03 4.23 -3.20
N MET A 109 6.24 5.11 -2.59
CA MET A 109 4.79 5.13 -2.69
C MET A 109 4.33 6.54 -3.04
N THR A 110 3.28 6.65 -3.85
CA THR A 110 2.67 7.94 -4.20
C THR A 110 1.17 7.80 -4.38
N GLY A 111 0.42 8.88 -4.17
CA GLY A 111 -1.01 8.90 -4.48
C GLY A 111 -1.73 10.10 -3.91
N THR A 112 -3.02 9.91 -3.59
CA THR A 112 -3.87 10.92 -2.99
C THR A 112 -4.36 10.54 -1.60
N ALA A 113 -4.51 11.56 -0.76
CA ALA A 113 -4.96 11.44 0.62
C ALA A 113 -6.19 12.33 0.86
N THR A 114 -7.17 11.82 1.59
CA THR A 114 -8.33 12.60 2.04
C THR A 114 -8.34 12.65 3.56
N VAL A 115 -8.32 13.86 4.12
CA VAL A 115 -8.33 14.11 5.56
C VAL A 115 -9.77 14.31 6.02
N TYR A 116 -10.13 13.66 7.12
CA TYR A 116 -11.39 13.77 7.82
C TYR A 116 -11.12 14.27 9.23
N ILE A 117 -11.75 15.39 9.62
CA ILE A 117 -11.68 15.95 10.97
C ILE A 117 -13.04 15.82 11.64
N ASP A 118 -13.06 15.25 12.85
CA ASP A 118 -14.25 14.97 13.66
C ASP A 118 -15.36 14.25 12.88
N GLY A 119 -14.95 13.40 11.92
CA GLY A 119 -15.83 12.61 11.06
C GLY A 119 -16.69 13.41 10.06
N SER A 120 -16.66 14.74 10.09
CA SER A 120 -17.59 15.60 9.34
C SER A 120 -16.89 16.54 8.36
N TYR A 121 -15.74 17.09 8.73
CA TYR A 121 -14.98 17.97 7.84
C TYR A 121 -14.09 17.14 6.92
N LYS A 122 -14.19 17.39 5.61
CA LYS A 122 -13.42 16.68 4.57
C LYS A 122 -12.48 17.66 3.87
N SER A 123 -11.21 17.30 3.74
CA SER A 123 -10.19 18.07 3.03
C SER A 123 -9.36 17.17 2.11
N GLY A 124 -9.16 17.58 0.86
CA GLY A 124 -8.43 16.83 -0.18
C GLY A 124 -9.26 16.64 -1.46
N PRO A 125 -8.75 15.88 -2.45
CA PRO A 125 -7.55 15.05 -2.36
C PRO A 125 -6.25 15.86 -2.27
N HIS A 126 -5.33 15.40 -1.43
CA HIS A 126 -3.98 15.93 -1.24
C HIS A 126 -2.95 14.97 -1.80
N ASP A 127 -1.94 15.47 -2.48
CA ASP A 127 -0.84 14.60 -2.94
C ASP A 127 -0.05 14.08 -1.74
N TRP A 128 0.31 12.80 -1.78
CA TRP A 128 1.24 12.23 -0.80
C TRP A 128 2.31 11.38 -1.48
N SER A 129 3.43 11.27 -0.79
CA SER A 129 4.52 10.37 -1.15
C SER A 129 5.10 9.73 0.10
N ALA A 130 5.65 8.53 -0.04
CA ALA A 130 6.44 7.90 1.00
C ALA A 130 7.71 7.29 0.39
N GLN A 131 8.86 7.64 0.97
CA GLN A 131 10.16 7.12 0.55
C GLN A 131 10.72 6.21 1.63
N ARG A 132 11.40 5.14 1.23
CA ARG A 132 11.96 4.19 2.21
C ARG A 132 13.00 4.91 3.07
N LYS A 133 12.94 4.71 4.38
CA LYS A 133 13.94 5.20 5.31
C LYS A 133 15.00 4.11 5.47
N GLU A 134 16.21 4.41 5.00
CA GLU A 134 17.39 3.54 5.16
C GLU A 134 17.93 3.56 6.60
#